data_AF-A0A2E0TJA3-F1
#
_entry.id   AF-A0A2E0TJA3-F1
#
_cell.length_a   1.000
_cell.length_b   1.000
_cell.length_c   1.000
_cell.angle_alpha   90.00
_cell.angle_beta   90.00
_cell.angle_gamma   90.00
#
_symmetry.space_group_name_H-M   'P 1'
#
loop_
_entity.id
_entity.type
_entity.pdbx_description
1 polymer ?
#
loop_
_entity_poly.entity_id
_entity_poly.type
_entity_poly.pdbx_seq_one_letter_code
_entity_poly.pdbx_strand_id
1 'polypeptide(L)'
;MGLRGEPRRKLSEHVTYIENNKDRIRYVRLRNAGLPVGSGATEGACKSLVMIRAKACGQRWHDDGIDAVFVLRGLSPSDRVPHAMELLRREYCATVRLAA
;
A
#
# COMPACT_ATOMS: atom_id res chain seq x y z
N MET A 1 -9.80 -41.19 7.26
CA MET A 1 -10.11 -40.66 8.61
C MET A 1 -10.44 -39.18 8.46
N GLY A 2 -11.70 -38.77 8.68
CA GLY A 2 -12.14 -37.39 8.44
C GLY A 2 -11.89 -36.44 9.62
N LEU A 3 -11.67 -35.16 9.33
CA LEU A 3 -11.57 -34.10 10.34
C LEU A 3 -12.89 -34.01 11.13
N ARG A 4 -12.81 -33.92 12.46
CA ARG A 4 -13.95 -33.77 13.39
C ARG A 4 -13.70 -32.57 14.30
N GLY A 5 -14.79 -31.95 14.79
CA GLY A 5 -14.72 -30.80 15.69
C GLY A 5 -14.23 -29.51 15.01
N GLU A 6 -13.48 -28.70 15.75
CA GLU A 6 -13.03 -27.37 15.33
C GLU A 6 -12.29 -27.31 13.97
N PRO A 7 -11.39 -28.26 13.61
CA PRO A 7 -10.76 -28.27 12.29
C PRO A 7 -11.76 -28.42 11.13
N ARG A 8 -12.83 -29.20 11.32
CA ARG A 8 -13.89 -29.34 10.32
C ARG A 8 -14.66 -28.03 10.16
N ARG A 9 -14.93 -27.34 11.27
CA ARG A 9 -15.62 -26.05 11.28
C ARG A 9 -14.84 -24.97 10.52
N LYS A 10 -13.55 -24.81 10.82
CA LYS A 10 -12.67 -23.87 10.10
C LYS A 10 -12.56 -24.17 8.61
N LEU A 11 -12.45 -25.45 8.26
CA LEU A 11 -12.44 -25.86 6.86
C LEU A 11 -13.75 -25.44 6.16
N SER A 12 -14.90 -25.70 6.78
CA SER A 12 -16.19 -25.25 6.25
C SER A 12 -16.26 -23.73 6.08
N GLU A 13 -15.75 -22.95 7.03
CA GLU A 13 -15.70 -21.48 6.91
C GLU A 13 -14.86 -21.01 5.71
N HIS A 14 -13.70 -21.63 5.49
CA HIS A 14 -12.85 -21.31 4.34
C HIS A 14 -13.51 -21.69 3.01
N VAL A 15 -14.19 -22.84 2.94
CA VAL A 15 -14.94 -23.25 1.75
C VAL A 15 -16.03 -22.23 1.45
N THR A 16 -16.87 -21.90 2.44
CA THR A 16 -17.94 -20.89 2.30
C THR A 16 -17.38 -19.54 1.84
N TYR A 17 -16.25 -19.09 2.39
CA TYR A 17 -15.61 -17.86 1.97
C TYR A 17 -15.20 -17.89 0.49
N ILE A 18 -14.56 -18.97 0.03
CA ILE A 18 -14.12 -19.11 -1.36
C ILE A 18 -15.32 -19.17 -2.30
N GLU A 19 -16.37 -19.91 -1.93
CA GLU A 19 -17.60 -20.01 -2.73
C GLU A 19 -18.27 -18.64 -2.89
N ASN A 20 -18.41 -17.90 -1.79
CA ASN A 20 -19.03 -16.57 -1.79
C ASN A 20 -18.22 -15.51 -2.54
N ASN A 21 -16.90 -15.67 -2.67
CA ASN A 21 -16.00 -14.70 -3.30
C ASN A 21 -15.41 -15.19 -4.63
N LYS A 22 -15.95 -16.28 -5.21
CA LYS A 22 -15.40 -16.93 -6.41
C LYS A 22 -15.29 -15.97 -7.60
N ASP A 23 -16.18 -15.00 -7.70
CA ASP A 23 -16.18 -13.94 -8.71
C ASP A 23 -14.96 -13.00 -8.59
N ARG A 24 -14.42 -12.80 -7.39
CA ARG A 24 -13.22 -12.00 -7.12
C ARG A 24 -11.92 -12.78 -7.32
N ILE A 25 -11.98 -14.10 -7.18
CA ILE A 25 -10.82 -15.03 -7.25
C ILE A 25 -10.58 -15.51 -8.71
N ARG A 26 -10.69 -14.60 -9.69
CA ARG A 26 -10.49 -14.92 -11.12
C ARG A 26 -9.01 -14.86 -11.52
N TYR A 27 -8.14 -15.49 -10.74
CA TYR A 27 -6.69 -15.33 -10.83
C TYR A 27 -6.11 -15.65 -12.21
N VAL A 28 -6.59 -16.70 -12.88
CA VAL A 28 -6.12 -17.05 -14.23
C VAL A 28 -6.46 -15.94 -15.23
N ARG A 29 -7.71 -15.44 -15.22
CA ARG A 29 -8.14 -14.36 -16.11
C ARG A 29 -7.37 -13.07 -15.84
N LEU A 30 -7.20 -12.70 -14.56
CA LEU A 30 -6.47 -11.51 -14.16
C LEU A 30 -4.99 -11.60 -14.58
N ARG A 31 -4.35 -12.76 -14.39
CA ARG A 31 -2.98 -13.01 -14.83
C ARG A 31 -2.84 -12.90 -16.34
N ASN A 32 -3.76 -13.50 -17.11
CA ASN A 32 -3.76 -13.41 -18.57
C ASN A 32 -4.01 -11.98 -19.07
N ALA A 33 -4.70 -11.15 -18.30
CA ALA A 33 -4.87 -9.72 -18.57
C ALA A 33 -3.66 -8.86 -18.13
N GLY A 34 -2.59 -9.47 -17.62
CA GLY A 34 -1.41 -8.75 -17.13
C GLY A 34 -1.64 -7.99 -15.81
N LEU A 35 -2.73 -8.26 -15.10
CA LEU A 35 -3.05 -7.60 -13.84
C LEU A 35 -2.27 -8.24 -12.67
N PRO A 36 -1.90 -7.46 -11.65
CA PRO A 36 -1.26 -8.01 -10.46
C PRO A 36 -2.22 -8.94 -9.71
N VAL A 37 -1.80 -10.18 -9.48
CA VAL A 37 -2.62 -11.23 -8.83
C VAL A 37 -2.18 -11.52 -7.39
N GLY A 38 -1.10 -10.89 -6.94
CA GLY A 38 -0.56 -11.05 -5.58
C GLY A 38 -0.67 -9.76 -4.75
N SER A 39 -0.77 -9.90 -3.44
CA SER A 39 -0.80 -8.79 -2.48
C SER A 39 0.60 -8.29 -2.10
N GLY A 40 1.68 -8.97 -2.48
CA GLY A 40 3.03 -8.69 -1.97
C GLY A 40 3.51 -7.25 -2.20
N ALA A 41 3.28 -6.67 -3.38
CA ALA A 41 3.62 -5.26 -3.64
C ALA A 41 2.79 -4.30 -2.76
N THR A 42 1.49 -4.58 -2.61
CA THR A 42 0.57 -3.81 -1.76
C THR A 42 0.96 -3.91 -0.29
N GLU A 43 1.24 -5.11 0.22
CA GLU A 43 1.68 -5.35 1.60
C GLU A 43 3.04 -4.72 1.87
N GLY A 44 3.97 -4.81 0.91
CA GLY A 44 5.27 -4.16 0.96
C GLY A 44 5.15 -2.64 1.05
N ALA A 45 4.27 -2.04 0.26
CA ALA A 45 3.96 -0.61 0.32
C ALA A 45 3.31 -0.23 1.66
N CYS A 46 2.28 -0.96 2.12
CA CYS A 46 1.65 -0.72 3.42
C CYS A 46 2.67 -0.80 4.57
N LYS A 47 3.60 -1.76 4.52
CA LYS A 47 4.65 -1.91 5.53
C LYS A 47 5.65 -0.75 5.48
N SER A 48 6.20 -0.46 4.31
CA SER A 48 7.30 0.51 4.15
C SER A 48 6.86 1.97 4.23
N LEU A 49 5.66 2.30 3.74
CA LEU A 49 5.11 3.65 3.69
C LEU A 49 4.33 4.00 4.96
N VAL A 50 3.35 3.15 5.32
CA VAL A 50 2.36 3.45 6.35
C VAL A 50 2.84 2.99 7.72
N MET A 51 3.07 1.69 7.88
CA MET A 51 3.28 1.08 9.20
C MET A 51 4.51 1.64 9.92
N ILE A 52 5.62 1.82 9.22
CA ILE A 52 6.86 2.37 9.80
C ILE A 52 6.65 3.79 10.34
N ARG A 53 5.71 4.56 9.79
CA ARG A 53 5.57 6.00 10.10
C ARG A 53 4.32 6.39 10.89
N ALA A 54 3.27 5.58 10.83
CA ALA A 54 2.00 5.85 11.50
C ALA A 54 1.69 4.93 12.69
N LYS A 55 2.37 3.77 12.80
CA LYS A 55 2.04 2.74 13.80
C LYS A 55 3.16 2.42 14.79
N ALA A 56 4.22 3.24 14.86
CA ALA A 56 5.26 3.05 15.87
C ALA A 56 4.89 3.73 17.20
N CYS A 57 5.50 3.28 18.28
CA CYS A 57 5.25 3.80 19.62
C CYS A 57 5.52 5.32 19.71
N GLY A 58 4.64 6.04 20.41
CA GLY A 58 4.78 7.48 20.64
C GLY A 58 4.48 8.37 19.44
N GLN A 59 4.09 7.81 18.29
CA GLN A 59 3.68 8.60 17.13
C GLN A 59 2.28 9.17 17.33
N ARG A 60 2.15 10.48 17.14
CA ARG A 60 0.88 11.20 17.08
C ARG A 60 0.89 12.09 15.86
N TRP A 61 -0.28 12.21 15.26
CA TRP A 61 -0.46 12.89 13.98
C TRP A 61 -1.76 13.66 13.97
N HIS A 62 -1.74 14.79 13.30
CA HIS A 62 -2.94 15.39 12.73
C HIS A 62 -3.13 14.80 11.33
N ASP A 63 -4.38 14.73 10.88
CA ASP A 63 -4.75 14.09 9.60
C ASP A 63 -3.98 14.73 8.43
N ASP A 64 -3.99 16.05 8.32
CA ASP A 64 -3.24 16.78 7.28
C ASP A 64 -1.72 16.49 7.32
N GLY A 65 -1.18 16.30 8.52
CA GLY A 65 0.24 16.05 8.74
C GLY A 65 0.67 14.67 8.28
N ILE A 66 -0.13 13.63 8.56
CA ILE A 66 0.21 12.28 8.13
C ILE A 66 0.03 12.11 6.62
N ASP A 67 -0.99 12.75 6.03
CA ASP A 67 -1.23 12.71 4.58
C ASP A 67 -0.07 13.32 3.81
N ALA A 68 0.40 14.50 4.21
CA ALA A 68 1.58 15.14 3.61
C ALA A 68 2.82 14.23 3.70
N VAL A 69 3.00 13.54 4.83
CA VAL A 69 4.12 12.61 5.02
C VAL A 69 4.01 11.39 4.12
N PHE A 70 2.81 10.83 3.94
CA PHE A 70 2.61 9.72 3.00
C PHE A 70 2.85 10.12 1.56
N VAL A 71 2.39 11.30 1.14
CA VAL A 71 2.67 11.84 -0.20
C VAL A 71 4.18 11.90 -0.42
N LEU A 72 4.91 12.58 0.48
CA LEU A 72 6.37 12.75 0.36
C LEU A 72 7.11 11.42 0.35
N ARG A 73 6.78 10.51 1.27
CA ARG A 73 7.42 9.19 1.33
C ARG A 73 7.08 8.30 0.14
N GLY A 74 5.92 8.49 -0.48
CA GLY A 74 5.48 7.76 -1.67
C GLY A 74 6.23 8.16 -2.93
N LEU A 75 6.81 9.37 -2.99
CA LEU A 75 7.52 9.86 -4.17
C LEU A 75 8.76 9.03 -4.51
N SER A 76 9.52 8.60 -3.50
CA SER A 76 10.77 7.84 -3.70
C SER A 76 10.53 6.44 -4.28
N PRO A 77 9.70 5.55 -3.69
CA PRO A 77 9.49 4.20 -4.23
C PRO A 77 8.66 4.18 -5.52
N SER A 78 8.06 5.30 -5.92
CA SER A 78 7.31 5.41 -7.17
C SER A 78 8.07 6.09 -8.31
N ASP A 79 9.34 6.46 -8.08
CA ASP A 79 10.18 7.21 -9.03
C ASP A 79 9.55 8.54 -9.50
N ARG A 80 8.74 9.18 -8.64
CA ARG A 80 8.00 10.41 -8.95
C ARG A 80 8.65 11.68 -8.42
N VAL A 81 9.80 11.59 -7.75
CA VAL A 81 10.52 12.75 -7.20
C VAL A 81 10.77 13.84 -8.26
N PRO A 82 11.30 13.54 -9.46
CA PRO A 82 11.56 14.59 -10.46
C PRO A 82 10.27 15.32 -10.88
N HIS A 83 9.19 14.58 -11.08
CA HIS A 83 7.89 15.16 -11.44
C HIS A 83 7.30 16.00 -10.31
N ALA A 84 7.42 15.56 -9.06
CA ALA A 84 6.98 16.34 -7.91
C ALA A 84 7.78 17.64 -7.76
N MET A 85 9.10 17.61 -7.99
CA MET A 85 9.93 18.81 -7.97
C MET A 85 9.55 19.79 -9.08
N GLU A 86 9.21 19.29 -10.27
CA GLU A 86 8.69 20.09 -11.38
C GLU A 86 7.38 20.83 -11.03
N LEU A 87 6.52 20.22 -10.22
CA LEU A 87 5.30 20.87 -9.73
C LEU A 87 5.63 21.90 -8.64
N LEU A 88 6.44 21.52 -7.65
CA LEU A 88 6.79 22.39 -6.52
C LEU A 88 7.52 23.65 -6.98
N ARG A 89 8.44 23.55 -7.94
CA ARG A 89 9.18 24.72 -8.45
C ARG A 89 8.28 25.75 -9.14
N ARG A 90 7.03 25.45 -9.48
CA ARG A 90 6.13 26.45 -10.08
C ARG A 90 5.72 27.52 -9.07
N GLU A 91 5.63 27.13 -7.80
CA GLU A 91 5.15 28.00 -6.72
C GLU A 91 6.24 28.32 -5.70
N TYR A 92 7.18 27.38 -5.48
CA TYR A 92 8.22 27.48 -4.47
C TYR A 92 9.60 27.68 -5.11
N CYS A 93 9.81 28.85 -5.73
CA CYS A 93 11.11 29.29 -6.23
C CYS A 93 11.64 30.46 -5.41
N ALA A 94 12.92 30.43 -5.07
CA ALA A 94 13.62 31.54 -4.44
C ALA A 94 14.93 31.84 -5.20
N THR A 95 15.27 33.12 -5.32
CA THR A 95 16.57 33.51 -5.87
C THR A 95 17.63 33.25 -4.81
N VAL A 96 18.48 32.26 -5.03
CA VAL A 96 19.61 31.94 -4.15
C VAL A 96 20.85 32.65 -4.68
N ARG A 97 21.56 33.39 -3.82
CA ARG A 97 22.90 33.92 -4.12
C ARG A 97 23.93 33.01 -3.48
N LEU A 98 24.92 32.58 -4.24
CA LEU A 98 26.06 31.86 -3.67
C LEU A 98 26.82 32.80 -2.74
N ALA A 99 27.10 32.32 -1.52
CA ALA A 99 28.02 33.03 -0.63
C ALA A 99 29.41 33.00 -1.26
N ALA A 100 30.01 34.19 -1.41
CA ALA A 100 31.35 34.38 -1.95
C ALA A 100 32.42 33.82 -1.01
#